data_AF-A0AAU1IVV8-F1
#
_entry.id   AF-A0AAU1IVV8-F1
#
_cell.length_a   1.000
_cell.length_b   1.000
_cell.length_c   1.000
_cell.angle_alpha   90.00
_cell.angle_beta   90.00
_cell.angle_gamma   90.00
#
_symmetry.space_group_name_H-M   'P 1'
#
loop_
_entity.id
_entity.type
_entity.pdbx_description
1 polymer ?
#
loop_
_entity_poly.entity_id
_entity_poly.type
_entity_poly.pdbx_seq_one_letter_code
_entity_poly.pdbx_strand_id
1 'polypeptide(L)' 'MTWPPTDPIGRAILADDLEIALGGGCGLCGTERDHLCVCCGKCRCFDHDTCTRKDQTT' A
#
# COMPACT_ATOMS: atom_id res chain seq x y z
N MET A 1 20.09 8.22 -11.32
CA MET A 1 19.04 7.27 -10.89
C MET A 1 18.70 6.42 -12.11
N THR A 2 19.33 5.26 -12.25
CA THR A 2 19.09 4.34 -13.37
C THR A 2 17.92 3.43 -13.02
N TRP A 3 16.81 3.64 -13.72
CA TRP A 3 15.61 2.82 -13.69
C TRP A 3 15.58 1.99 -14.98
N PRO A 4 15.19 0.69 -14.97
CA PRO A 4 14.65 -0.11 -13.87
C PRO A 4 15.73 -0.86 -13.05
N PRO A 5 15.41 -1.37 -11.84
CA PRO A 5 16.33 -2.20 -11.05
C PRO A 5 16.71 -3.46 -11.83
N THR A 6 18.02 -3.66 -12.03
CA THR A 6 18.57 -4.84 -12.70
C THR A 6 18.72 -6.03 -11.75
N ASP A 7 18.55 -5.81 -10.45
CA ASP A 7 18.62 -6.86 -9.44
C ASP A 7 17.23 -7.54 -9.24
N PRO A 8 17.21 -8.86 -8.97
CA PRO A 8 15.97 -9.61 -8.82
C PRO A 8 15.14 -9.18 -7.59
N ILE A 9 15.78 -8.64 -6.55
CA ILE A 9 15.11 -8.20 -5.32
C ILE A 9 14.28 -6.94 -5.61
N GLY A 10 14.85 -5.94 -6.29
CA GLY A 10 14.15 -4.72 -6.70
C GLY A 10 13.03 -4.98 -7.70
N ARG A 11 13.13 -6.02 -8.53
CA ARG A 11 12.02 -6.46 -9.40
C ARG A 11 10.89 -7.12 -8.62
N ALA A 12 11.20 -7.92 -7.59
CA ALA A 12 10.19 -8.53 -6.73
C ALA A 12 9.42 -7.46 -5.96
N ILE A 13 10.12 -6.51 -5.33
CA ILE A 13 9.50 -5.38 -4.63
C ILE A 13 8.56 -4.60 -5.55
N LEU A 14 8.97 -4.32 -6.80
CA LEU A 14 8.12 -3.63 -7.76
C LEU A 14 6.87 -4.44 -8.16
N ALA A 15 6.99 -5.77 -8.26
CA ALA A 15 5.88 -6.65 -8.59
C ALA A 15 4.85 -6.70 -7.45
N ASP A 16 5.31 -6.88 -6.21
CA ASP A 16 4.45 -6.85 -5.02
C ASP A 16 3.73 -5.49 -4.89
N ASP A 17 4.46 -4.38 -5.04
CA ASP A 17 3.87 -3.03 -4.97
C ASP A 17 2.82 -2.81 -6.08
N LEU A 18 3.08 -3.34 -7.29
CA LEU A 18 2.16 -3.28 -8.42
C LEU A 18 0.92 -4.14 -8.19
N GLU A 19 1.08 -5.35 -7.67
CA GLU A 19 -0.03 -6.24 -7.32
C GLU A 19 -0.95 -5.60 -6.27
N ILE A 20 -0.37 -4.98 -5.24
CA ILE A 20 -1.13 -4.24 -4.22
C ILE A 20 -1.89 -3.08 -4.87
N ALA A 21 -1.24 -2.29 -5.73
CA ALA A 21 -1.87 -1.17 -6.43
C ALA A 21 -3.02 -1.63 -7.35
N LEU A 22 -2.83 -2.72 -8.10
CA LEU A 22 -3.86 -3.30 -8.96
C LEU A 22 -5.02 -3.89 -8.15
N GLY A 23 -4.74 -4.43 -6.96
CA GLY A 23 -5.74 -4.88 -5.99
C GLY A 23 -6.53 -3.74 -5.32
N GLY A 24 -6.19 -2.48 -5.61
CA GLY A 24 -6.82 -1.29 -5.02
C GLY A 24 -6.27 -0.89 -3.66
N GLY A 25 -5.11 -1.43 -3.28
CA GLY A 25 -4.32 -0.99 -2.13
C GLY A 25 -3.34 0.13 -2.50
N CYS A 26 -2.38 0.38 -1.62
CA CYS A 26 -1.29 1.32 -1.81
C CYS A 26 0.04 0.58 -1.90
N GLY A 27 0.55 0.39 -3.11
CA GLY A 27 1.87 -0.20 -3.35
C GLY A 27 3.00 0.58 -2.68
N LEU A 28 2.91 1.91 -2.57
CA LEU A 28 3.96 2.74 -1.97
C LEU A 28 4.24 2.43 -0.49
N CYS A 29 3.23 2.02 0.27
CA CYS A 29 3.40 1.64 1.68
C CYS A 29 2.98 0.21 1.97
N GLY A 30 2.79 -0.61 0.93
CA GLY A 30 2.37 -2.01 1.03
C GLY A 30 1.02 -2.23 1.73
N THR A 31 0.12 -1.23 1.74
CA THR A 31 -1.18 -1.39 2.41
C THR A 31 -2.17 -2.02 1.45
N GLU A 32 -2.58 -3.26 1.71
CA GLU A 32 -3.60 -3.94 0.91
C GLU A 32 -4.97 -3.26 1.03
N ARG A 33 -5.85 -3.50 0.05
CA ARG A 33 -7.19 -2.89 -0.02
C ARG A 33 -8.00 -3.11 1.26
N ASP A 34 -7.90 -4.30 1.84
CA ASP A 34 -8.71 -4.67 3.01
C ASP A 34 -8.24 -3.99 4.30
N HIS A 35 -7.00 -3.46 4.30
CA HIS A 35 -6.41 -2.68 5.39
C HIS A 35 -6.54 -1.16 5.19
N LEU A 36 -7.21 -0.71 4.12
CA LEU A 36 -7.52 0.70 3.93
C LEU A 36 -8.53 1.20 4.96
N CYS A 37 -8.48 2.50 5.23
CA CYS A 37 -9.47 3.14 6.08
C CYS A 37 -10.89 2.97 5.50
N VAL A 38 -11.82 2.49 6.34
CA VAL A 38 -13.21 2.27 5.92
C VAL A 38 -13.97 3.57 5.64
N CYS A 39 -13.56 4.68 6.26
CA CYS A 39 -14.25 5.96 6.14
C CYS A 39 -13.86 6.72 4.87
N CYS A 40 -12.59 6.67 4.47
CA CYS A 40 -12.05 7.54 3.41
C CYS A 40 -11.27 6.79 2.32
N GLY A 41 -11.08 5.47 2.45
CA GLY A 41 -10.33 4.65 1.50
C GLY A 41 -8.83 4.94 1.46
N LYS A 42 -8.29 5.75 2.38
CA LYS A 42 -6.88 6.13 2.40
C LYS A 42 -6.03 5.17 3.22
N CYS A 43 -4.80 4.97 2.77
CA CYS A 43 -3.74 4.24 3.48
C CYS A 43 -2.93 5.17 4.41
N ARG A 44 -1.97 4.62 5.14
CA ARG A 44 -1.08 5.35 6.06
C ARG A 44 -0.13 6.37 5.41
N CYS A 45 -0.02 6.42 4.08
CA CYS A 45 0.73 7.48 3.40
C CYS A 45 0.10 8.86 3.60
N PHE A 46 -1.20 8.90 3.95
CA PHE A 46 -1.91 10.11 4.26
C PHE A 46 -2.08 10.20 5.78
N ASP A 47 -1.94 11.40 6.32
CA ASP A 47 -2.34 11.69 7.69
C ASP A 47 -3.86 11.84 7.74
N HIS A 48 -4.53 10.90 8.42
CA HIS A 48 -5.99 10.87 8.63
C HIS A 48 -6.32 10.10 9.91
N ASP A 49 -5.56 10.36 10.97
CA ASP A 49 -5.65 9.63 12.24
C ASP A 49 -7.00 9.78 12.97
N THR A 50 -7.87 10.67 12.49
CA THR A 50 -9.26 10.78 12.94
C THR A 50 -10.19 9.71 12.37
N CYS A 51 -9.73 8.94 11.38
CA CYS A 51 -10.53 7.91 10.73
C CYS A 51 -10.28 6.52 11.34
N THR A 52 -11.34 5.72 11.47
CA THR A 52 -11.24 4.34 11.96
C THR A 52 -10.61 3.44 10.89
N ARG A 53 -9.56 2.70 11.25
CA ARG A 53 -9.00 1.62 10.41
C ARG A 53 -9.62 0.28 10.80
N LYS A 54 -9.73 -0.67 9.87
CA LYS A 54 -10.33 -1.99 10.15
C LYS A 54 -9.65 -2.71 11.32
N ASP A 55 -8.32 -2.63 11.39
CA ASP A 55 -7.52 -3.27 12.44
C ASP A 55 -7.64 -2.63 13.84
N GLN A 56 -8.42 -1.55 14.01
CA GLN A 56 -8.67 -0.94 15.32
C GLN A 56 -9.96 -1.42 16.00
N THR A 57 -10.65 -2.39 15.39
CA THR A 57 -11.82 -3.03 16.00
C THR A 57 -11.36 -4.25 16.78
N THR A 58 -10.90 -4.03 18.02
CA THR A 58 -10.72 -5.08 19.03
C THR A 58 -12.02 -5.32 19.78
#